data_AF-A0A8H7WQW2-F1
#
_entry.id   AF-A0A8H7WQW2-F1
#
_cell.length_a   1.000
_cell.length_b   1.000
_cell.length_c   1.000
_cell.angle_alpha   90.00
_cell.angle_beta   90.00
_cell.angle_gamma   90.00
#
_symmetry.space_group_name_H-M   'P 1'
#
loop_
_entity.id
_entity.type
_entity.pdbx_description
1 polymer ?
#
loop_
_entity_poly.entity_id
_entity_poly.type
_entity_poly.pdbx_seq_one_letter_code
_entity_poly.pdbx_strand_id
1 'polypeptide(L)'
;MDDDRFRDVARDPDVRQVIDLKYTLPVSPPEHRMLVSFIRESVDVKATSLYVLARAYSNGKEAQDVKAQLRSILDDWRAFDSNDKLSRPVSPNLNARDMGRCCATGRTMVWWDMFGWSRPDPVQILPESFLLCLDNENSRKMHESLSIFLTPGEMQRVTAELHCEKFELRNTWTLSREVAVAFKSGQLLFEPGWNTTRRPDEDMKPTCRYAIQMTPPEPFPVLPTAQGGSLVQGRFIKLSTPDVSSLPLPSALLFGIHSRMSISLRPMQIHQQMNTSRYPRLFFKVTRRFVTMPFTLLTSSLQKLWLYVPQVARISVYNCLLRIGLRLYGSQLPWIQRAPFGLYIKHGRGKLVPEGEASALYWSKVTQRYPLQG
;
A
#
# COMPACT_ATOMS: atom_id res chain seq x y z
N MET A 1 14.56 -3.86 -9.20
CA MET A 1 14.08 -2.95 -10.27
C MET A 1 13.45 -1.67 -9.71
N ASP A 2 13.40 -1.49 -8.39
CA ASP A 2 12.91 -0.27 -7.71
C ASP A 2 14.05 0.66 -7.27
N ASP A 3 15.25 0.64 -7.87
CA ASP A 3 16.33 1.57 -7.48
C ASP A 3 16.47 2.75 -8.47
N ASP A 4 16.15 2.53 -9.76
CA ASP A 4 16.27 3.58 -10.79
C ASP A 4 15.13 4.60 -10.76
N ARG A 5 13.89 4.19 -10.47
CA ARG A 5 12.75 5.11 -10.35
C ARG A 5 12.89 6.14 -9.20
N PHE A 6 13.74 5.84 -8.22
CA PHE A 6 13.87 6.60 -6.97
C PHE A 6 15.09 7.53 -6.95
N ARG A 7 16.10 7.29 -7.79
CA ARG A 7 17.31 8.12 -7.85
C ARG A 7 17.11 9.42 -8.62
N ASP A 8 16.23 9.44 -9.62
CA ASP A 8 16.03 10.62 -10.47
C ASP A 8 15.17 11.69 -9.79
N VAL A 9 14.14 11.29 -9.03
CA VAL A 9 13.29 12.22 -8.27
C VAL A 9 14.07 12.96 -7.17
N ALA A 10 15.08 12.31 -6.59
CA ALA A 10 15.91 12.91 -5.55
C ALA A 10 17.01 13.85 -6.10
N ARG A 11 17.07 14.14 -7.41
CA ARG A 11 18.05 15.09 -7.99
C ARG A 11 17.50 16.50 -8.21
N ASP A 12 16.18 16.64 -8.37
CA ASP A 12 15.57 17.94 -8.63
C ASP A 12 15.64 18.83 -7.36
N PRO A 13 16.16 20.07 -7.46
CA PRO A 13 16.33 20.94 -6.32
C PRO A 13 15.00 21.33 -5.65
N ASP A 14 13.93 21.48 -6.43
CA ASP A 14 12.62 21.88 -5.94
C ASP A 14 12.01 20.75 -5.10
N VAL A 15 12.16 19.51 -5.56
CA VAL A 15 11.72 18.31 -4.83
C VAL A 15 12.49 18.14 -3.52
N ARG A 16 13.81 18.36 -3.54
CA ARG A 16 14.63 18.32 -2.32
C ARG A 16 14.20 19.37 -1.31
N GLN A 17 13.96 20.59 -1.78
CA GLN A 17 13.53 21.69 -0.92
C GLN A 17 12.25 21.34 -0.16
N VAL A 18 11.27 20.70 -0.81
CA VAL A 18 10.04 20.27 -0.14
C VAL A 18 10.28 19.13 0.84
N ILE A 19 11.12 18.15 0.48
CA ILE A 19 11.46 17.03 1.38
C ILE A 19 12.20 17.55 2.64
N ASP A 20 13.06 18.55 2.48
CA ASP A 20 13.85 19.13 3.57
C ASP A 20 13.04 20.03 4.51
N LEU A 21 11.78 20.34 4.17
CA LEU A 21 10.85 21.04 5.07
C LEU A 21 10.66 20.35 6.42
N LYS A 22 11.00 19.05 6.53
CA LYS A 22 11.04 18.33 7.81
C LYS A 22 11.97 18.97 8.84
N TYR A 23 13.11 19.48 8.38
CA TYR A 23 14.12 20.06 9.28
C TYR A 23 13.75 21.46 9.74
N THR A 24 12.87 22.14 9.00
CA THR A 24 12.46 23.51 9.28
C THR A 24 11.10 23.61 9.98
N LEU A 25 10.27 22.56 9.93
CA LEU A 25 8.89 22.60 10.46
C LEU A 25 8.60 21.43 11.41
N PRO A 26 7.91 21.67 12.54
CA PRO A 26 7.48 20.63 13.49
C PRO A 26 6.22 19.92 12.98
N VAL A 27 6.36 19.18 11.86
CA VAL A 27 5.35 18.28 11.31
C VAL A 27 5.58 16.88 11.89
N SER A 28 4.52 16.13 12.18
CA SER A 28 4.70 14.78 12.72
C SER A 28 5.38 13.86 11.69
N PRO A 29 6.17 12.85 12.11
CA PRO A 29 6.76 11.89 11.17
C PRO A 29 5.80 11.25 10.15
N PRO A 30 4.55 10.84 10.49
CA PRO A 30 3.62 10.28 9.51
C PRO A 30 3.10 11.33 8.52
N GLU A 31 2.83 12.56 8.95
CA GLU A 31 2.43 13.67 8.08
C GLU A 31 3.53 14.01 7.07
N HIS A 32 4.77 14.08 7.53
CA HIS A 32 5.90 14.30 6.65
C HIS A 32 6.04 13.17 5.62
N ARG A 33 5.91 11.90 6.04
CA ARG A 33 5.95 10.77 5.11
C ARG A 33 4.81 10.81 4.10
N MET A 34 3.61 11.20 4.52
CA MET A 34 2.47 11.37 3.63
C MET A 34 2.73 12.48 2.61
N LEU A 35 3.28 13.64 3.02
CA LEU A 35 3.66 14.71 2.10
C LEU A 35 4.68 14.25 1.07
N VAL A 36 5.72 13.55 1.51
CA VAL A 36 6.75 13.00 0.62
C VAL A 36 6.13 11.99 -0.36
N SER A 37 5.25 11.10 0.11
CA SER A 37 4.58 10.16 -0.78
C SER A 37 3.57 10.84 -1.73
N PHE A 38 2.87 11.88 -1.29
CA PHE A 38 2.00 12.70 -2.14
C PHE A 38 2.75 13.30 -3.33
N ILE A 39 3.95 13.83 -3.08
CA ILE A 39 4.80 14.40 -4.13
C ILE A 39 5.38 13.31 -5.03
N ARG A 40 5.89 12.22 -4.45
CA ARG A 40 6.55 11.15 -5.21
C ARG A 40 5.60 10.38 -6.11
N GLU A 41 4.36 10.17 -5.65
CA GLU A 41 3.36 9.40 -6.38
C GLU A 41 2.51 10.25 -7.32
N SER A 42 2.73 11.57 -7.37
CA SER A 42 2.07 12.42 -8.34
C SER A 42 2.52 12.10 -9.77
N VAL A 43 1.72 12.51 -10.75
CA VAL A 43 2.01 12.29 -12.17
C VAL A 43 3.16 13.19 -12.64
N ASP A 44 3.22 14.43 -12.13
CA ASP A 44 4.33 15.36 -12.33
C ASP A 44 4.89 15.81 -10.98
N VAL A 45 5.96 15.12 -10.56
CA VAL A 45 6.60 15.34 -9.26
C VAL A 45 7.12 16.77 -9.09
N LYS A 46 7.60 17.39 -10.18
CA LYS A 46 8.17 18.73 -10.14
C LYS A 46 7.06 19.77 -10.01
N ALA A 47 6.03 19.69 -10.86
CA ALA A 47 4.89 20.60 -10.78
C ALA A 47 4.23 20.53 -9.40
N THR A 48 4.03 19.33 -8.86
CA THR A 48 3.49 19.13 -7.50
C THR A 48 4.39 19.75 -6.43
N SER A 49 5.71 19.62 -6.55
CA SER A 49 6.65 20.22 -5.58
C SER A 49 6.57 21.75 -5.60
N LEU A 50 6.59 22.36 -6.79
CA LEU A 50 6.47 23.81 -6.94
C LEU A 50 5.14 24.34 -6.39
N TYR A 51 4.05 23.61 -6.63
CA TYR A 51 2.75 23.94 -6.07
C TYR A 51 2.75 23.90 -4.54
N VAL A 52 3.31 22.84 -3.95
CA VAL A 52 3.41 22.72 -2.50
C VAL A 52 4.24 23.87 -1.92
N LEU A 53 5.37 24.24 -2.53
CA LEU A 53 6.16 25.40 -2.09
C LEU A 53 5.36 26.71 -2.20
N ALA A 54 4.72 26.95 -3.34
CA ALA A 54 3.94 28.17 -3.57
C ALA A 54 2.80 28.31 -2.56
N ARG A 55 2.07 27.22 -2.29
CA ARG A 55 0.98 27.21 -1.31
C ARG A 55 1.48 27.28 0.13
N ALA A 56 2.62 26.64 0.43
CA ALA A 56 3.24 26.70 1.74
C ALA A 56 3.67 28.14 2.11
N TYR A 57 4.20 28.89 1.15
CA TYR A 57 4.68 30.27 1.37
C TYR A 57 3.67 31.37 1.00
N SER A 58 2.41 31.01 0.70
CA SER A 58 1.40 31.98 0.23
C SER A 58 1.10 33.08 1.23
N ASN A 59 1.18 32.77 2.53
CA ASN A 59 0.84 33.68 3.63
C ASN A 59 2.06 34.28 4.32
N GLY A 60 3.27 34.01 3.81
CA GLY A 60 4.53 34.46 4.41
C GLY A 60 5.53 33.34 4.61
N LYS A 61 6.70 33.70 5.15
CA LYS A 61 7.79 32.75 5.46
C LYS A 61 7.82 32.35 6.94
N GLU A 62 6.85 32.79 7.72
CA GLU A 62 6.76 32.41 9.12
C GLU A 62 6.45 30.92 9.26
N ALA A 63 7.18 30.25 10.14
CA ALA A 63 7.08 28.80 10.30
C ALA A 63 5.66 28.33 10.67
N GLN A 64 4.89 29.16 11.37
CA GLN A 64 3.52 28.84 11.78
C GLN A 64 2.53 28.85 10.61
N ASP A 65 2.65 29.84 9.71
CA ASP A 65 1.81 29.94 8.51
C ASP A 65 2.11 28.82 7.53
N VAL A 66 3.39 28.57 7.29
CA VAL A 66 3.86 27.47 6.43
C VAL A 66 3.32 26.13 6.95
N LYS A 67 3.38 25.91 8.27
CA LYS A 67 2.83 24.71 8.90
C LYS A 67 1.32 24.59 8.74
N ALA A 68 0.59 25.69 8.89
CA ALA A 68 -0.86 25.70 8.74
C ALA A 68 -1.27 25.36 7.29
N GLN A 69 -0.56 25.90 6.30
CA GLN A 69 -0.81 25.62 4.90
C GLN A 69 -0.50 24.17 4.52
N LEU A 70 0.64 23.63 4.96
CA LEU A 70 0.97 22.23 4.73
C LEU A 70 -0.06 21.28 5.36
N ARG A 71 -0.54 21.59 6.57
CA ARG A 71 -1.61 20.82 7.19
C ARG A 71 -2.91 20.89 6.41
N SER A 72 -3.29 22.07 5.89
CA SER A 72 -4.46 22.19 5.03
C SER A 72 -4.35 21.29 3.80
N ILE A 73 -3.19 21.23 3.13
CA ILE A 73 -2.98 20.33 1.97
C ILE A 73 -3.14 18.87 2.39
N LEU A 74 -2.56 18.48 3.53
CA LEU A 74 -2.64 17.11 4.02
C LEU A 74 -4.06 16.74 4.46
N ASP A 75 -4.81 17.65 5.08
CA ASP A 75 -6.19 17.42 5.48
C ASP A 75 -7.12 17.33 4.26
N ASP A 76 -6.91 18.17 3.24
CA ASP A 76 -7.59 18.06 1.95
C ASP A 76 -7.33 16.68 1.31
N TRP A 77 -6.07 16.19 1.36
CA TRP A 77 -5.72 14.87 0.82
C TRP A 77 -6.29 13.70 1.64
N ARG A 78 -6.32 13.82 2.98
CA ARG A 78 -6.90 12.80 3.87
C ARG A 78 -8.39 12.59 3.66
N ALA A 79 -9.13 13.59 3.15
CA ALA A 79 -10.55 13.44 2.86
C ALA A 79 -10.84 12.30 1.87
N PHE A 80 -9.86 11.95 1.01
CA PHE A 80 -9.96 10.81 0.09
C PHE A 80 -9.79 9.44 0.76
N ASP A 81 -9.32 9.36 2.01
CA ASP A 81 -9.18 8.12 2.80
C ASP A 81 -10.53 7.59 3.33
N SER A 82 -11.61 7.89 2.61
CA SER A 82 -12.96 7.52 3.01
C SER A 82 -13.12 6.00 2.93
N ASN A 83 -13.30 5.36 4.10
CA ASN A 83 -13.69 3.96 4.24
C ASN A 83 -15.10 3.75 3.65
N ASP A 84 -15.21 3.71 2.33
CA ASP A 84 -16.49 3.45 1.68
C ASP A 84 -17.01 2.08 2.10
N LYS A 85 -18.29 2.07 2.50
CA LYS A 85 -19.00 0.85 2.90
C LYS A 85 -18.88 -0.16 1.76
N LEU A 86 -18.46 -1.38 2.10
CA LEU A 86 -18.11 -2.47 1.17
C LEU A 86 -19.29 -3.03 0.35
N SER A 87 -20.49 -2.44 0.42
CA SER A 87 -21.70 -3.09 -0.04
C SER A 87 -22.50 -2.20 -0.98
N ARG A 88 -22.23 -2.33 -2.27
CA ARG A 88 -23.24 -2.11 -3.31
C ARG A 88 -23.80 -3.48 -3.74
N PRO A 89 -25.07 -3.57 -4.17
CA PRO A 89 -25.59 -4.81 -4.74
C PRO A 89 -24.78 -5.21 -5.98
N VAL A 90 -24.49 -6.50 -6.12
CA VAL A 90 -23.77 -7.04 -7.29
C VAL A 90 -24.66 -6.90 -8.52
N SER A 91 -24.22 -6.12 -9.51
CA SER A 91 -24.94 -6.04 -10.79
C SER A 91 -24.86 -7.39 -11.54
N PRO A 92 -25.92 -7.78 -12.28
CA PRO A 92 -25.92 -9.06 -13.01
C PRO A 92 -24.79 -9.13 -14.04
N ASN A 93 -24.44 -7.99 -14.64
CA ASN A 93 -23.33 -7.86 -15.58
C ASN A 93 -21.97 -8.11 -14.90
N LEU A 94 -21.78 -7.62 -13.68
CA LEU A 94 -20.56 -7.87 -12.92
C LEU A 94 -20.40 -9.36 -12.61
N ASN A 95 -21.48 -10.03 -12.19
CA ASN A 95 -21.45 -11.47 -11.94
C ASN A 95 -21.22 -12.28 -13.22
N ALA A 96 -21.78 -11.85 -14.36
CA ALA A 96 -21.54 -12.47 -15.66
C ALA A 96 -20.07 -12.34 -16.11
N ARG A 97 -19.43 -11.19 -15.86
CA ARG A 97 -18.01 -10.96 -16.18
C ARG A 97 -17.09 -11.80 -15.29
N ASP A 98 -17.29 -11.74 -13.97
CA ASP A 98 -16.35 -12.29 -12.98
C ASP A 98 -16.69 -13.73 -12.56
N MET A 99 -17.80 -14.28 -13.08
CA MET A 99 -18.33 -15.63 -12.80
C MET A 99 -18.52 -15.92 -11.30
N GLY A 100 -18.83 -14.88 -10.51
CA GLY A 100 -18.98 -14.98 -9.06
C GLY A 100 -17.71 -15.40 -8.31
N ARG A 101 -16.52 -15.17 -8.89
CA ARG A 101 -15.22 -15.53 -8.29
C ARG A 101 -14.49 -14.28 -7.81
N CYS A 102 -13.64 -14.44 -6.80
CA CYS A 102 -12.66 -13.40 -6.49
C CYS A 102 -11.65 -13.31 -7.64
N CYS A 103 -11.58 -12.14 -8.29
CA CYS A 103 -10.74 -11.92 -9.45
C CYS A 103 -9.23 -11.95 -9.15
N ALA A 104 -8.82 -11.71 -7.90
CA ALA A 104 -7.42 -11.79 -7.51
C ALA A 104 -6.97 -13.22 -7.16
N THR A 105 -7.78 -13.97 -6.42
CA THR A 105 -7.41 -15.30 -5.90
C THR A 105 -7.93 -16.45 -6.75
N GLY A 106 -8.86 -16.18 -7.66
CA GLY A 106 -9.60 -17.16 -8.45
C GLY A 106 -10.54 -18.04 -7.61
N ARG A 107 -10.65 -17.79 -6.30
CA ARG A 107 -11.47 -18.59 -5.41
C ARG A 107 -12.93 -18.34 -5.68
N THR A 108 -13.62 -19.43 -6.00
CA THR A 108 -15.05 -19.59 -5.77
C THR A 108 -15.28 -19.87 -4.30
N MET A 109 -16.54 -19.81 -3.88
CA MET A 109 -17.04 -20.24 -2.57
C MET A 109 -16.29 -21.46 -2.02
N VAL A 110 -15.90 -21.43 -0.74
CA VAL A 110 -15.46 -22.61 0.00
C VAL A 110 -16.70 -23.45 0.30
N TRP A 111 -16.62 -24.78 0.37
CA TRP A 111 -17.79 -25.64 0.66
C TRP A 111 -18.58 -25.18 1.91
N TRP A 112 -17.90 -24.69 2.95
CA TRP A 112 -18.55 -24.14 4.15
C TRP A 112 -19.42 -22.89 3.90
N ASP A 113 -19.33 -22.26 2.72
CA ASP A 113 -20.08 -21.07 2.30
C ASP A 113 -21.45 -21.37 1.66
N MET A 114 -21.94 -22.62 1.70
CA MET A 114 -23.32 -22.95 1.27
C MET A 114 -24.39 -22.12 2.02
N PHE A 115 -24.01 -21.53 3.16
CA PHE A 115 -24.84 -20.63 3.98
C PHE A 115 -24.72 -19.13 3.64
N GLY A 116 -23.88 -18.73 2.67
CA GLY A 116 -23.82 -17.36 2.15
C GLY A 116 -22.91 -16.37 2.90
N TRP A 117 -21.95 -16.85 3.70
CA TRP A 117 -21.20 -16.00 4.66
C TRP A 117 -19.94 -15.34 4.07
N SER A 118 -19.50 -15.75 2.88
CA SER A 118 -18.26 -15.26 2.26
C SER A 118 -18.44 -14.98 0.76
N ARG A 119 -19.54 -14.31 0.38
CA ARG A 119 -19.71 -13.88 -1.01
C ARG A 119 -18.60 -12.88 -1.37
N PRO A 120 -17.98 -13.01 -2.56
CA PRO A 120 -17.13 -11.95 -3.08
C PRO A 120 -17.95 -10.65 -3.19
N ASP A 121 -17.39 -9.57 -2.66
CA ASP A 121 -18.04 -8.26 -2.65
C ASP A 121 -17.61 -7.46 -3.90
N PRO A 122 -18.54 -6.67 -4.48
CA PRO A 122 -18.19 -5.70 -5.49
C PRO A 122 -17.46 -4.52 -4.84
N VAL A 123 -16.22 -4.31 -5.24
CA VAL A 123 -15.34 -3.26 -4.73
C VAL A 123 -15.09 -2.24 -5.82
N GLN A 124 -15.37 -0.97 -5.52
CA GLN A 124 -14.99 0.12 -6.41
C GLN A 124 -13.48 0.35 -6.37
N ILE A 125 -12.87 0.55 -7.52
CA ILE A 125 -11.45 0.85 -7.68
C ILE A 125 -11.19 2.28 -7.21
N LEU A 126 -11.97 3.25 -7.69
CA LEU A 126 -11.98 4.61 -7.18
C LEU A 126 -13.15 4.81 -6.21
N PRO A 127 -12.91 5.39 -5.02
CA PRO A 127 -13.94 5.62 -4.02
C PRO A 127 -14.93 6.69 -4.49
N GLU A 128 -16.15 6.66 -3.96
CA GLU A 128 -17.21 7.59 -4.34
C GLU A 128 -16.86 9.05 -3.99
N SER A 129 -16.12 9.26 -2.91
CA SER A 129 -15.59 10.60 -2.54
C SER A 129 -14.69 11.20 -3.63
N PHE A 130 -13.96 10.36 -4.36
CA PHE A 130 -13.14 10.79 -5.48
C PHE A 130 -14.00 11.16 -6.69
N LEU A 131 -15.01 10.34 -6.99
CA LEU A 131 -15.94 10.57 -8.11
C LEU A 131 -16.74 11.86 -7.90
N LEU A 132 -17.26 12.08 -6.69
CA LEU A 132 -17.96 13.29 -6.32
C LEU A 132 -17.09 14.55 -6.43
N CYS A 133 -15.78 14.43 -6.17
CA CYS A 133 -14.83 15.53 -6.33
C CYS A 133 -14.57 15.87 -7.81
N LEU A 134 -14.71 14.90 -8.72
CA LEU A 134 -14.59 15.13 -10.15
C LEU A 134 -15.85 15.75 -10.77
N ASP A 135 -17.03 15.36 -10.27
CA ASP A 135 -18.30 15.87 -10.78
C ASP A 135 -18.69 17.24 -10.18
N ASN A 136 -18.32 17.52 -8.93
CA ASN A 136 -18.69 18.75 -8.23
C ASN A 136 -17.50 19.70 -8.03
N GLU A 137 -17.41 20.76 -8.84
CA GLU A 137 -16.45 21.87 -8.66
C GLU A 137 -16.58 22.60 -7.31
N ASN A 138 -17.67 22.37 -6.57
CA ASN A 138 -17.92 22.98 -5.27
C ASN A 138 -16.85 22.64 -4.23
N SER A 139 -16.13 21.52 -4.37
CA SER A 139 -14.98 21.17 -3.53
C SER A 139 -13.67 21.70 -4.13
N ARG A 140 -13.60 23.01 -4.43
CA ARG A 140 -12.47 23.67 -5.13
C ARG A 140 -11.10 23.26 -4.60
N LYS A 141 -10.93 23.17 -3.27
CA LYS A 141 -9.66 22.80 -2.62
C LYS A 141 -9.23 21.35 -2.88
N MET A 142 -10.17 20.41 -2.84
CA MET A 142 -9.90 18.99 -3.12
C MET A 142 -9.65 18.79 -4.61
N HIS A 143 -10.43 19.45 -5.46
CA HIS A 143 -10.24 19.43 -6.91
C HIS A 143 -8.87 20.00 -7.30
N GLU A 144 -8.43 21.08 -6.67
CA GLU A 144 -7.09 21.65 -6.87
C GLU A 144 -5.96 20.70 -6.43
N SER A 145 -6.12 20.07 -5.26
CA SER A 145 -5.15 19.07 -4.77
C SER A 145 -5.09 17.84 -5.67
N LEU A 146 -6.22 17.45 -6.25
CA LEU A 146 -6.31 16.33 -7.18
C LEU A 146 -5.75 16.68 -8.55
N SER A 147 -6.03 17.88 -9.07
CA SER A 147 -5.55 18.33 -10.37
C SER A 147 -4.04 18.49 -10.41
N ILE A 148 -3.41 18.90 -9.29
CA ILE A 148 -1.95 18.94 -9.19
C ILE A 148 -1.35 17.54 -9.03
N PHE A 149 -2.04 16.62 -8.35
CA PHE A 149 -1.56 15.26 -8.15
C PHE A 149 -1.61 14.44 -9.44
N LEU A 150 -2.67 14.56 -10.23
CA LEU A 150 -2.86 13.81 -11.48
C LEU A 150 -2.39 14.55 -12.73
N THR A 151 -2.25 15.87 -12.70
CA THR A 151 -2.18 16.79 -13.87
C THR A 151 -3.53 16.98 -14.57
N PRO A 152 -3.75 18.13 -15.23
CA PRO A 152 -4.98 18.39 -15.99
C PRO A 152 -5.25 17.34 -17.09
N GLY A 153 -4.20 16.81 -17.72
CA GLY A 153 -4.32 15.81 -18.77
C GLY A 153 -4.89 14.48 -18.27
N GLU A 154 -4.39 13.96 -17.15
CA GLU A 154 -4.96 12.73 -16.57
C GLU A 154 -6.35 12.98 -15.98
N MET A 155 -6.61 14.15 -15.40
CA MET A 155 -7.96 14.53 -14.95
C MET A 155 -8.96 14.42 -16.10
N GLN A 156 -8.65 15.01 -17.25
CA GLN A 156 -9.51 14.93 -18.44
C GLN A 156 -9.72 13.47 -18.90
N ARG A 157 -8.69 12.63 -18.84
CA ARG A 157 -8.81 11.19 -19.18
C ARG A 157 -9.75 10.46 -18.23
N VAL A 158 -9.66 10.72 -16.92
CA VAL A 158 -10.56 10.12 -15.93
C VAL A 158 -11.98 10.61 -16.12
N THR A 159 -12.17 11.91 -16.35
CA THR A 159 -13.48 12.48 -16.66
C THR A 159 -14.08 11.87 -17.93
N ALA A 160 -13.29 11.67 -18.99
CA ALA A 160 -13.77 10.96 -20.17
C ALA A 160 -14.20 9.52 -19.87
N GLU A 161 -13.51 8.86 -18.94
CA GLU A 161 -13.83 7.50 -18.51
C GLU A 161 -15.09 7.43 -17.63
N LEU A 162 -15.34 8.45 -16.79
CA LEU A 162 -16.57 8.60 -16.01
C LEU A 162 -17.82 8.67 -16.89
N HIS A 163 -17.73 9.38 -18.01
CA HIS A 163 -18.82 9.56 -18.96
C HIS A 163 -19.03 8.33 -19.88
N CYS A 164 -18.23 7.28 -19.72
CA CYS A 164 -18.44 6.03 -20.46
C CYS A 164 -19.67 5.28 -19.92
N GLU A 165 -20.54 4.80 -20.81
CA GLU A 165 -21.74 4.02 -20.43
C GLU A 165 -21.44 2.82 -19.53
N LYS A 166 -20.23 2.27 -19.63
CA LYS A 166 -19.79 1.08 -18.87
C LYS A 166 -18.86 1.41 -17.71
N PHE A 167 -18.84 2.68 -17.28
CA PHE A 167 -17.99 3.13 -16.19
C PHE A 167 -18.17 2.31 -14.92
N GLU A 168 -19.41 1.95 -14.56
CA GLU A 168 -19.68 1.14 -13.36
C GLU A 168 -18.93 -0.19 -13.39
N LEU A 169 -18.93 -0.90 -14.52
CA LEU A 169 -18.20 -2.15 -14.69
C LEU A 169 -16.68 -1.91 -14.71
N ARG A 170 -16.23 -0.84 -15.37
CA ARG A 170 -14.80 -0.49 -15.46
C ARG A 170 -14.21 -0.05 -14.11
N ASN A 171 -15.03 0.52 -13.23
CA ASN A 171 -14.65 0.95 -11.88
C ASN A 171 -14.96 -0.09 -10.80
N THR A 172 -15.61 -1.21 -11.12
CA THR A 172 -16.00 -2.22 -10.11
C THR A 172 -15.29 -3.54 -10.31
N TRP A 173 -14.90 -4.17 -9.20
CA TRP A 173 -14.14 -5.39 -9.18
C TRP A 173 -14.62 -6.36 -8.11
N THR A 174 -14.79 -7.64 -8.45
CA THR A 174 -15.26 -8.66 -7.51
C THR A 174 -14.09 -9.26 -6.71
N LEU A 175 -14.09 -9.04 -5.39
CA LEU A 175 -13.01 -9.48 -4.49
C LEU A 175 -13.55 -10.23 -3.27
N SER A 176 -12.79 -11.19 -2.73
CA SER A 176 -13.11 -11.73 -1.40
C SER A 176 -12.92 -10.63 -0.36
N ARG A 177 -13.63 -10.73 0.76
CA ARG A 177 -13.61 -9.72 1.82
C ARG A 177 -12.19 -9.38 2.30
N GLU A 178 -11.32 -10.37 2.46
CA GLU A 178 -9.94 -10.16 2.91
C GLU A 178 -9.11 -9.42 1.86
N VAL A 179 -9.28 -9.77 0.59
CA VAL A 179 -8.60 -9.12 -0.53
C VAL A 179 -9.13 -7.70 -0.70
N ALA A 180 -10.45 -7.49 -0.57
CA ALA A 180 -11.10 -6.18 -0.63
C ALA A 180 -10.55 -5.22 0.43
N VAL A 181 -10.43 -5.70 1.68
CA VAL A 181 -9.84 -4.92 2.78
C VAL A 181 -8.36 -4.60 2.51
N ALA A 182 -7.58 -5.58 2.04
CA ALA A 182 -6.17 -5.36 1.71
C ALA A 182 -5.99 -4.38 0.53
N PHE A 183 -6.87 -4.45 -0.47
CA PHE A 183 -6.88 -3.56 -1.63
C PHE A 183 -7.25 -2.13 -1.23
N LYS A 184 -8.39 -1.92 -0.56
CA LYS A 184 -8.84 -0.59 -0.11
C LYS A 184 -7.87 0.08 0.86
N SER A 185 -7.18 -0.70 1.69
CA SER A 185 -6.16 -0.17 2.61
C SER A 185 -4.79 0.05 1.98
N GLY A 186 -4.67 -0.09 0.66
CA GLY A 186 -3.42 0.09 -0.07
C GLY A 186 -2.35 -0.95 0.22
N GLN A 187 -2.64 -2.01 0.99
CA GLN A 187 -1.70 -3.11 1.28
C GLN A 187 -1.46 -3.99 0.06
N LEU A 188 -2.46 -4.09 -0.81
CA LEU A 188 -2.42 -4.85 -2.04
C LEU A 188 -2.73 -3.93 -3.20
N LEU A 189 -1.79 -3.78 -4.11
CA LEU A 189 -1.94 -2.95 -5.31
C LEU A 189 -1.82 -3.85 -6.55
N PHE A 190 -2.50 -3.43 -7.61
CA PHE A 190 -2.50 -4.14 -8.88
C PHE A 190 -2.01 -3.18 -9.95
N GLU A 191 -0.85 -3.47 -10.50
CA GLU A 191 -0.27 -2.68 -11.57
C GLU A 191 -0.44 -3.42 -12.89
N PRO A 192 -0.87 -2.76 -13.98
CA PRO A 192 -0.90 -3.42 -15.28
C PRO A 192 0.50 -3.94 -15.62
N GLY A 193 0.59 -5.22 -16.00
CA GLY A 193 1.86 -5.93 -16.18
C GLY A 193 2.65 -5.56 -17.43
N TRP A 194 2.48 -4.35 -17.96
CA TRP A 194 3.03 -3.93 -19.24
C TRP A 194 4.30 -3.13 -19.00
N ASN A 195 5.31 -3.42 -19.80
CA ASN A 195 6.60 -2.74 -19.80
C ASN A 195 6.45 -1.34 -20.41
N THR A 196 6.35 -0.34 -19.53
CA THR A 196 6.70 1.08 -19.76
C THR A 196 5.96 1.89 -20.83
N THR A 197 5.23 1.29 -21.78
CA THR A 197 4.40 2.03 -22.74
C THR A 197 2.97 1.51 -22.68
N ARG A 198 2.16 2.16 -21.85
CA ARG A 198 0.72 1.93 -21.79
C ARG A 198 0.11 2.26 -23.15
N ARG A 199 -0.39 1.25 -23.88
CA ARG A 199 -1.31 1.54 -24.99
C ARG A 199 -2.70 1.80 -24.41
N PRO A 200 -3.41 2.84 -24.87
CA PRO A 200 -4.68 3.27 -24.28
C PRO A 200 -5.76 2.17 -24.26
N ASP A 201 -5.66 1.16 -25.12
CA ASP A 201 -6.75 0.19 -25.35
C ASP A 201 -6.46 -1.22 -24.83
N GLU A 202 -5.36 -1.49 -24.10
CA GLU A 202 -5.11 -2.89 -23.72
C GLU A 202 -5.96 -3.44 -22.56
N ASP A 203 -6.69 -2.58 -21.85
CA ASP A 203 -7.80 -3.02 -21.00
C ASP A 203 -9.09 -3.30 -21.79
N MET A 204 -9.12 -2.93 -23.08
CA MET A 204 -10.12 -3.38 -24.05
C MET A 204 -9.71 -4.70 -24.74
N LYS A 205 -8.65 -5.37 -24.28
CA LYS A 205 -8.36 -6.74 -24.71
C LYS A 205 -9.26 -7.73 -23.94
N PRO A 206 -9.58 -8.89 -24.52
CA PRO A 206 -10.34 -9.94 -23.84
C PRO A 206 -9.60 -10.50 -22.62
N THR A 207 -8.28 -10.31 -22.53
CA THR A 207 -7.47 -10.72 -21.38
C THR A 207 -6.46 -9.65 -21.02
N CYS A 208 -6.34 -9.36 -19.72
CA CYS A 208 -5.34 -8.44 -19.19
C CYS A 208 -4.56 -9.10 -18.03
N ARG A 209 -3.28 -8.72 -17.87
CA ARG A 209 -2.41 -9.21 -16.79
C ARG A 209 -2.06 -8.05 -15.85
N TYR A 210 -2.21 -8.29 -14.55
CA TYR A 210 -1.85 -7.34 -13.51
C TYR A 210 -0.80 -7.95 -12.58
N ALA A 211 0.31 -7.24 -12.36
CA ALA A 211 1.29 -7.56 -11.36
C ALA A 211 0.76 -7.19 -9.96
N ILE A 212 0.94 -8.08 -9.01
CA ILE A 212 0.61 -7.85 -7.61
C ILE A 212 1.77 -7.12 -6.95
N GLN A 213 1.49 -5.98 -6.33
CA GLN A 213 2.42 -5.31 -5.42
C GLN A 213 1.86 -5.35 -4.00
N MET A 214 2.72 -5.57 -3.02
CA MET A 214 2.36 -5.53 -1.61
C MET A 214 3.10 -4.38 -0.93
N THR A 215 2.37 -3.52 -0.21
CA THR A 215 3.00 -2.36 0.46
C THR A 215 3.20 -2.62 1.95
N PRO A 216 4.36 -2.22 2.51
CA PRO A 216 4.61 -2.30 3.95
C PRO A 216 3.59 -1.45 4.74
N PRO A 217 3.40 -1.73 6.05
CA PRO A 217 4.20 -2.57 6.93
C PRO A 217 3.59 -3.97 7.09
N GLU A 218 4.46 -4.88 7.51
CA GLU A 218 4.11 -6.26 7.87
C GLU A 218 3.26 -6.32 9.15
N PRO A 219 2.42 -7.37 9.32
CA PRO A 219 2.36 -8.59 8.50
C PRO A 219 1.47 -8.44 7.27
N PHE A 220 1.93 -8.94 6.11
CA PHE A 220 1.07 -9.03 4.94
C PHE A 220 -0.02 -10.09 5.17
N PRO A 221 -1.25 -9.84 4.70
CA PRO A 221 -2.30 -10.84 4.80
C PRO A 221 -1.91 -12.07 3.97
N VAL A 222 -2.04 -13.26 4.57
CA VAL A 222 -1.94 -14.52 3.83
C VAL A 222 -3.26 -14.67 3.08
N LEU A 223 -3.25 -14.34 1.79
CA LEU A 223 -4.43 -14.35 0.92
C LEU A 223 -4.38 -15.60 0.04
N PRO A 224 -5.07 -16.68 0.40
CA PRO A 224 -4.89 -17.96 -0.25
C PRO A 224 -5.58 -18.01 -1.62
N THR A 225 -4.99 -18.70 -2.60
CA THR A 225 -5.49 -18.79 -3.99
C THR A 225 -6.26 -20.08 -4.24
N ALA A 226 -7.00 -20.14 -5.35
CA ALA A 226 -7.71 -21.36 -5.77
C ALA A 226 -6.75 -22.50 -6.14
N GLN A 227 -5.53 -22.19 -6.59
CA GLN A 227 -4.52 -23.20 -6.94
C GLN A 227 -3.74 -23.74 -5.72
N GLY A 228 -4.20 -23.50 -4.48
CA GLY A 228 -3.55 -24.04 -3.28
C GLY A 228 -2.30 -23.28 -2.80
N GLY A 229 -2.13 -22.02 -3.22
CA GLY A 229 -1.04 -21.14 -2.77
C GLY A 229 -1.54 -19.90 -2.03
N SER A 230 -0.74 -18.83 -2.02
CA SER A 230 -1.15 -17.49 -1.57
C SER A 230 -0.74 -16.43 -2.59
N LEU A 231 -1.38 -15.26 -2.54
CA LEU A 231 -0.94 -14.09 -3.29
C LEU A 231 0.46 -13.69 -2.82
N VAL A 232 1.33 -13.39 -3.78
CA VAL A 232 2.74 -13.06 -3.56
C VAL A 232 3.08 -11.85 -4.40
N GLN A 233 3.92 -10.96 -3.89
CA GLN A 233 4.42 -9.82 -4.66
C GLN A 233 5.14 -10.27 -5.93
N GLY A 234 4.94 -9.54 -7.02
CA GLY A 234 5.54 -9.78 -8.33
C GLY A 234 4.89 -10.89 -9.14
N ARG A 235 3.89 -11.61 -8.60
CA ARG A 235 3.08 -12.54 -9.40
C ARG A 235 2.08 -11.77 -10.24
N PHE A 236 1.74 -12.34 -11.40
CA PHE A 236 0.70 -11.81 -12.27
C PHE A 236 -0.63 -12.53 -12.03
N ILE A 237 -1.71 -11.76 -11.93
CA ILE A 237 -3.08 -12.25 -12.10
C ILE A 237 -3.50 -12.02 -13.55
N LYS A 238 -4.31 -12.94 -14.10
CA LYS A 238 -4.89 -12.81 -15.43
C LYS A 238 -6.39 -12.59 -15.26
N LEU A 239 -6.89 -11.44 -15.71
CA LEU A 239 -8.31 -11.18 -15.86
C LEU A 239 -8.72 -11.52 -17.29
N SER A 240 -9.91 -12.06 -17.47
CA SER A 240 -10.49 -12.39 -18.76
C SER A 240 -11.98 -12.08 -18.77
N THR A 241 -12.47 -11.55 -19.89
CA THR A 241 -13.89 -11.31 -20.10
C THR A 241 -14.40 -12.16 -21.27
N PRO A 242 -15.63 -12.70 -21.20
CA PRO A 242 -16.24 -13.39 -22.34
C PRO A 242 -16.62 -12.43 -23.49
N ASP A 243 -16.92 -11.16 -23.18
CA ASP A 243 -17.24 -10.14 -24.17
C ASP A 243 -16.67 -8.78 -23.75
N VAL A 244 -15.74 -8.28 -24.56
CA VAL A 244 -15.11 -6.97 -24.36
C VAL A 244 -16.13 -5.85 -24.46
N SER A 245 -17.09 -5.97 -25.39
CA SER A 245 -18.01 -4.90 -25.72
C SER A 245 -19.06 -4.74 -24.64
N SER A 246 -19.72 -5.81 -24.19
CA SER A 246 -20.76 -5.73 -23.14
C SER A 246 -20.20 -5.78 -21.71
N LEU A 247 -19.11 -6.52 -21.48
CA LEU A 247 -18.56 -6.81 -20.15
C LEU A 247 -17.08 -6.43 -20.04
N PRO A 248 -16.73 -5.13 -20.15
CA PRO A 248 -15.34 -4.71 -20.17
C PRO A 248 -14.63 -5.05 -18.86
N LEU A 249 -13.32 -5.33 -18.97
CA LEU A 249 -12.45 -5.50 -17.82
C LEU A 249 -12.33 -4.18 -17.04
N PRO A 250 -11.96 -4.25 -15.75
CA PRO A 250 -11.71 -3.04 -14.98
C PRO A 250 -10.55 -2.24 -15.57
N SER A 251 -10.68 -0.92 -15.51
CA SER A 251 -9.79 0.00 -16.21
C SER A 251 -8.41 0.05 -15.58
N ALA A 252 -7.39 -0.03 -16.44
CA ALA A 252 -6.01 0.11 -16.01
C ALA A 252 -5.69 1.54 -15.56
N LEU A 253 -6.43 2.55 -16.07
CA LEU A 253 -6.31 3.94 -15.61
C LEU A 253 -6.62 4.02 -14.11
N LEU A 254 -7.78 3.47 -13.75
CA LEU A 254 -8.34 3.57 -12.42
C LEU A 254 -7.45 2.82 -11.42
N PHE A 255 -6.92 1.65 -11.78
CA PHE A 255 -5.94 0.95 -10.96
C PHE A 255 -4.66 1.75 -10.74
N GLY A 256 -4.15 2.42 -11.79
CA GLY A 256 -2.98 3.28 -11.68
C GLY A 256 -3.19 4.44 -10.71
N ILE A 257 -4.35 5.09 -10.78
CA ILE A 257 -4.73 6.19 -9.89
C ILE A 257 -4.93 5.70 -8.46
N HIS A 258 -5.70 4.61 -8.28
CA HIS A 258 -5.89 4.00 -6.98
C HIS A 258 -4.56 3.61 -6.33
N SER A 259 -3.60 3.06 -7.12
CA SER A 259 -2.26 2.72 -6.63
C SER A 259 -1.53 3.94 -6.07
N ARG A 260 -1.42 5.02 -6.87
CA ARG A 260 -0.77 6.27 -6.47
C ARG A 260 -1.42 6.89 -5.23
N MET A 261 -2.74 6.96 -5.20
CA MET A 261 -3.49 7.47 -4.05
C MET A 261 -3.27 6.61 -2.80
N SER A 262 -3.38 5.29 -2.94
CA SER A 262 -3.19 4.35 -1.85
C SER A 262 -1.79 4.46 -1.25
N ILE A 263 -0.75 4.51 -2.09
CA ILE A 263 0.65 4.66 -1.63
C ILE A 263 0.85 5.99 -0.90
N SER A 264 0.28 7.09 -1.42
CA SER A 264 0.41 8.40 -0.79
C SER A 264 -0.30 8.51 0.56
N LEU A 265 -1.45 7.87 0.73
CA LEU A 265 -2.23 7.85 1.98
C LEU A 265 -1.73 6.81 3.00
N ARG A 266 -1.02 5.77 2.54
CA ARG A 266 -0.55 4.65 3.35
C ARG A 266 0.15 5.06 4.65
N PRO A 267 1.08 6.05 4.69
CA PRO A 267 1.77 6.42 5.92
C PRO A 267 0.83 6.80 7.07
N MET A 268 -0.29 7.45 6.77
CA MET A 268 -1.30 7.83 7.77
C MET A 268 -2.10 6.64 8.24
N GLN A 269 -2.56 5.78 7.32
CA GLN A 269 -3.26 4.55 7.67
C GLN A 269 -2.40 3.65 8.56
N ILE A 270 -1.10 3.54 8.28
CA ILE A 270 -0.15 2.81 9.12
C ILE A 270 -0.11 3.40 10.52
N HIS A 271 0.00 4.72 10.61
CA HIS A 271 0.07 5.40 11.89
C HIS A 271 -1.21 5.19 12.70
N GLN A 272 -2.38 5.33 12.06
CA GLN A 272 -3.67 5.03 12.68
C GLN A 272 -3.76 3.55 13.09
N GLN A 273 -3.33 2.62 12.23
CA GLN A 273 -3.25 1.20 12.58
C GLN A 273 -2.34 0.99 13.79
N MET A 274 -1.16 1.60 13.86
CA MET A 274 -0.25 1.49 15.01
C MET A 274 -0.84 2.04 16.31
N ASN A 275 -1.68 3.08 16.23
CA ASN A 275 -2.31 3.70 17.38
C ASN A 275 -3.59 2.96 17.83
N THR A 276 -4.44 2.57 16.88
CA THR A 276 -5.75 1.93 17.12
C THR A 276 -5.61 0.43 17.32
N SER A 277 -4.77 -0.23 16.51
CA SER A 277 -4.53 -1.64 16.72
C SER A 277 -3.73 -1.81 18.00
N ARG A 278 -4.32 -2.53 18.95
CA ARG A 278 -3.56 -3.32 19.89
C ARG A 278 -2.83 -4.44 19.12
N TYR A 279 -2.01 -4.12 18.10
CA TYR A 279 -1.07 -5.04 17.42
C TYR A 279 -0.66 -6.11 18.41
N PRO A 280 -1.07 -7.39 18.25
CA PRO A 280 -1.56 -8.25 19.32
C PRO A 280 -0.72 -8.07 20.57
N ARG A 281 -1.04 -7.03 21.34
CA ARG A 281 -0.46 -6.81 22.64
C ARG A 281 -1.02 -7.88 23.54
N LEU A 282 -1.99 -8.70 23.12
CA LEU A 282 -2.50 -9.86 23.82
C LEU A 282 -1.59 -11.08 23.66
N PHE A 283 -1.14 -11.43 22.44
CA PHE A 283 -0.07 -12.45 22.29
C PHE A 283 1.20 -12.01 23.00
N PHE A 284 1.54 -10.71 22.93
CA PHE A 284 2.68 -10.14 23.65
C PHE A 284 2.41 -9.74 25.12
N LYS A 285 1.18 -9.66 25.66
CA LYS A 285 0.91 -9.34 27.09
C LYS A 285 0.78 -10.60 27.93
N VAL A 286 0.13 -11.62 27.39
CA VAL A 286 0.06 -12.94 28.02
C VAL A 286 1.46 -13.55 28.05
N THR A 287 2.27 -13.34 26.99
CA THR A 287 3.70 -13.66 27.07
C THR A 287 4.52 -12.62 27.82
N ARG A 288 4.30 -11.29 27.74
CA ARG A 288 5.11 -10.30 28.51
C ARG A 288 5.10 -10.58 30.01
N ARG A 289 3.95 -10.86 30.64
CA ARG A 289 3.97 -11.08 32.11
C ARG A 289 4.81 -12.29 32.53
N PHE A 290 5.00 -13.28 31.65
CA PHE A 290 5.85 -14.45 31.93
C PHE A 290 7.23 -14.42 31.24
N VAL A 291 7.44 -13.58 30.23
CA VAL A 291 8.63 -13.55 29.37
C VAL A 291 9.47 -12.29 29.60
N THR A 292 8.92 -11.13 30.00
CA THR A 292 9.72 -9.88 30.06
C THR A 292 10.64 -9.69 31.26
N MET A 293 10.66 -10.58 32.26
CA MET A 293 11.55 -10.38 33.42
C MET A 293 12.76 -11.33 33.55
N PRO A 294 13.02 -12.24 32.59
CA PRO A 294 14.42 -12.63 32.35
C PRO A 294 14.88 -12.60 30.88
N PHE A 295 13.99 -12.45 29.88
CA PHE A 295 14.43 -12.54 28.48
C PHE A 295 15.35 -11.42 28.01
N THR A 296 15.29 -10.21 28.56
CA THR A 296 16.14 -9.10 28.09
C THR A 296 17.62 -9.28 28.47
N LEU A 297 17.89 -9.94 29.60
CA LEU A 297 19.23 -10.32 30.02
C LEU A 297 19.70 -11.58 29.29
N LEU A 298 18.82 -12.58 29.15
CA LEU A 298 19.13 -13.79 28.39
C LEU A 298 19.31 -13.52 26.89
N THR A 299 18.59 -12.60 26.26
CA THR A 299 18.72 -12.34 24.82
C THR A 299 20.08 -11.77 24.47
N SER A 300 20.67 -10.91 25.30
CA SER A 300 22.00 -10.36 25.06
C SER A 300 23.08 -11.43 25.18
N SER A 301 22.99 -12.29 26.21
CA SER A 301 23.93 -13.39 26.41
C SER A 301 23.74 -14.50 25.39
N LEU A 302 22.50 -14.84 25.01
CA LEU A 302 22.19 -15.81 23.96
C LEU A 302 22.59 -15.30 22.58
N GLN A 303 22.46 -14.00 22.29
CA GLN A 303 22.98 -13.42 21.05
C GLN A 303 24.50 -13.53 20.97
N LYS A 304 25.22 -13.24 22.07
CA LYS A 304 26.66 -13.43 22.14
C LYS A 304 27.03 -14.92 22.01
N LEU A 305 26.33 -15.81 22.72
CA LEU A 305 26.53 -17.26 22.64
C LEU A 305 26.26 -17.81 21.23
N TRP A 306 25.24 -17.27 20.57
CA TRP A 306 24.88 -17.61 19.19
C TRP A 306 25.99 -17.27 18.20
N LEU A 307 26.77 -16.21 18.45
CA LEU A 307 27.91 -15.86 17.59
C LEU A 307 29.06 -16.88 17.69
N TYR A 308 29.20 -17.61 18.80
CA TYR A 308 30.17 -18.70 18.94
C TYR A 308 29.73 -19.99 18.22
N VAL A 309 28.47 -20.09 17.81
CA VAL A 309 28.01 -21.22 16.99
C VAL A 309 28.69 -21.14 15.61
N PRO A 310 29.28 -22.25 15.12
CA PRO A 310 29.92 -22.29 13.82
C PRO A 310 29.00 -21.78 12.72
N GLN A 311 29.57 -21.05 11.76
CA GLN A 311 28.81 -20.39 10.69
C GLN A 311 27.91 -21.38 9.92
N VAL A 312 28.39 -22.60 9.67
CA VAL A 312 27.64 -23.66 8.99
C VAL A 312 26.38 -24.05 9.78
N ALA A 313 26.49 -24.20 11.10
CA ALA A 313 25.36 -24.53 11.95
C ALA A 313 24.34 -23.38 12.02
N ARG A 314 24.80 -22.12 12.09
CA ARG A 314 23.91 -20.94 12.03
C ARG A 314 23.14 -20.88 10.71
N ILE A 315 23.81 -21.08 9.58
CA ILE A 315 23.18 -21.12 8.26
C ILE A 315 22.13 -22.24 8.20
N SER A 316 22.45 -23.42 8.73
CA SER A 316 21.51 -24.55 8.79
C SER A 316 20.26 -24.21 9.59
N VAL A 317 20.40 -23.58 10.76
CA VAL A 317 19.26 -23.14 11.59
C VAL A 317 18.45 -22.06 10.88
N TYR A 318 19.08 -21.06 10.26
CA TYR A 318 18.37 -20.06 9.47
C TYR A 318 17.60 -20.68 8.29
N ASN A 319 18.21 -21.62 7.57
CA ASN A 319 17.55 -22.36 6.50
C ASN A 319 16.37 -23.19 7.01
N CYS A 320 16.50 -23.81 8.19
CA CYS A 320 15.42 -24.54 8.83
C CYS A 320 14.25 -23.60 9.19
N LEU A 321 14.55 -22.45 9.82
CA LEU A 321 13.56 -21.42 10.15
C LEU A 321 12.87 -20.88 8.89
N LEU A 322 13.60 -20.67 7.80
CA LEU A 322 13.04 -20.29 6.50
C LEU A 322 12.14 -21.40 5.95
N ARG A 323 12.54 -22.68 5.98
CA ARG A 323 11.67 -23.78 5.53
C ARG A 323 10.39 -23.89 6.35
N ILE A 324 10.48 -23.75 7.68
CA ILE A 324 9.33 -23.76 8.58
C ILE A 324 8.44 -22.55 8.30
N GLY A 325 9.03 -21.36 8.20
CA GLY A 325 8.32 -20.13 7.84
C GLY A 325 7.59 -20.23 6.51
N LEU A 326 8.20 -20.87 5.51
CA LEU A 326 7.62 -21.05 4.18
C LEU A 326 6.38 -21.94 4.25
N ARG A 327 6.44 -23.01 5.05
CA ARG A 327 5.31 -23.92 5.26
C ARG A 327 4.18 -23.27 6.07
N LEU A 328 4.51 -22.45 7.07
CA LEU A 328 3.52 -21.85 7.95
C LEU A 328 2.85 -20.60 7.36
N TYR A 329 3.62 -19.77 6.67
CA TYR A 329 3.18 -18.43 6.27
C TYR A 329 3.23 -18.20 4.75
N GLY A 330 3.86 -19.11 4.00
CA GLY A 330 4.15 -18.90 2.58
C GLY A 330 5.31 -17.92 2.34
N SER A 331 5.67 -17.73 1.07
CA SER A 331 6.61 -16.70 0.63
C SER A 331 5.79 -15.51 0.16
N GLN A 332 5.84 -14.38 0.88
CA GLN A 332 5.06 -13.17 0.53
C GLN A 332 5.88 -12.17 -0.29
N LEU A 333 7.17 -12.02 0.05
CA LEU A 333 8.14 -11.19 -0.66
C LEU A 333 9.31 -12.04 -1.18
N PRO A 334 9.95 -11.69 -2.31
CA PRO A 334 11.10 -12.42 -2.82
C PRO A 334 12.34 -12.29 -1.94
N TRP A 335 12.42 -11.21 -1.15
CA TRP A 335 13.61 -10.85 -0.37
C TRP A 335 13.40 -10.81 1.15
N ILE A 336 12.17 -11.02 1.63
CA ILE A 336 11.86 -11.08 3.07
C ILE A 336 10.91 -12.24 3.31
N GLN A 337 11.22 -13.03 4.33
CA GLN A 337 10.40 -14.15 4.73
C GLN A 337 10.14 -14.13 6.24
N ARG A 338 8.86 -14.31 6.59
CA ARG A 338 8.44 -14.48 7.97
C ARG A 338 8.88 -15.86 8.48
N ALA A 339 9.54 -15.87 9.63
CA ALA A 339 9.95 -17.06 10.35
C ALA A 339 9.12 -17.23 11.63
N PRO A 340 9.13 -18.42 12.26
CA PRO A 340 8.51 -18.65 13.55
C PRO A 340 8.94 -17.62 14.61
N PHE A 341 8.15 -17.50 15.68
CA PHE A 341 8.42 -16.58 16.80
C PHE A 341 8.38 -15.09 16.44
N GLY A 342 7.74 -14.73 15.33
CA GLY A 342 7.60 -13.34 14.89
C GLY A 342 8.90 -12.76 14.34
N LEU A 343 9.84 -13.61 13.92
CA LEU A 343 11.08 -13.19 13.26
C LEU A 343 10.81 -12.92 11.78
N TYR A 344 11.58 -11.99 11.20
CA TYR A 344 11.61 -11.72 9.77
C TYR A 344 13.05 -11.82 9.31
N ILE A 345 13.27 -12.60 8.24
CA ILE A 345 14.59 -12.83 7.67
C ILE A 345 14.59 -12.19 6.30
N LYS A 346 15.41 -11.15 6.12
CA LYS A 346 15.72 -10.58 4.80
C LYS A 346 16.78 -11.47 4.15
N HIS A 347 16.51 -11.99 2.97
CA HIS A 347 17.42 -12.83 2.19
C HIS A 347 17.49 -12.33 0.74
N GLY A 348 18.65 -12.37 0.12
CA GLY A 348 18.83 -11.91 -1.27
C GLY A 348 20.17 -12.36 -1.84
N ARG A 349 20.27 -12.45 -3.17
CA ARG A 349 21.55 -12.68 -3.84
C ARG A 349 22.36 -11.38 -3.82
N GLY A 350 23.48 -11.35 -3.10
CA GLY A 350 24.42 -10.23 -3.07
C GLY A 350 24.00 -9.05 -2.16
N LYS A 351 24.81 -7.97 -2.17
CA LYS A 351 24.81 -6.75 -1.32
C LYS A 351 23.49 -5.92 -1.32
N LEU A 352 22.33 -6.55 -1.14
CA LEU A 352 21.00 -5.93 -1.06
C LEU A 352 20.57 -5.55 0.37
N VAL A 353 21.46 -5.72 1.34
CA VAL A 353 21.33 -5.11 2.66
C VAL A 353 22.22 -3.87 2.65
N PRO A 354 21.68 -2.67 2.37
CA PRO A 354 22.45 -1.44 2.50
C PRO A 354 23.04 -1.35 3.92
N GLU A 355 24.32 -0.99 3.99
CA GLU A 355 25.02 -0.76 5.26
C GLU A 355 24.23 0.28 6.09
N GLY A 356 23.73 -0.12 7.26
CA GLY A 356 22.90 0.73 8.14
C GLY A 356 21.46 0.27 8.38
N GLU A 357 20.91 -0.66 7.58
CA GLU A 357 19.54 -1.18 7.80
C GLU A 357 19.39 -1.98 9.11
N ALA A 358 20.42 -2.73 9.50
CA ALA A 358 20.45 -3.45 10.77
C ALA A 358 20.37 -2.49 11.98
N SER A 359 21.02 -1.33 11.87
CA SER A 359 20.95 -0.27 12.86
C SER A 359 19.56 0.39 12.87
N ALA A 360 18.92 0.59 11.72
CA ALA A 360 17.55 1.15 11.65
C ALA A 360 16.50 0.27 12.34
N LEU A 361 16.64 -1.06 12.28
CA LEU A 361 15.83 -1.99 13.06
C LEU A 361 16.13 -1.88 14.57
N TYR A 362 17.36 -1.56 14.95
CA TYR A 362 17.75 -1.25 16.34
C TYR A 362 17.15 0.08 16.83
N TRP A 363 17.12 1.12 15.98
CA TRP A 363 16.54 2.44 16.31
C TRP A 363 15.04 2.40 16.58
N SER A 364 14.29 1.47 15.96
CA SER A 364 12.87 1.26 16.28
C SER A 364 12.63 0.71 17.70
N LYS A 365 13.64 0.10 18.32
CA LYS A 365 13.61 -0.30 19.74
C LYS A 365 14.13 0.79 20.69
N VAL A 366 15.03 1.66 20.22
CA VAL A 366 15.67 2.69 21.06
C VAL A 366 14.82 3.96 21.17
N THR A 367 14.04 4.32 20.16
CA THR A 367 13.17 5.53 20.20
C THR A 367 11.93 5.38 21.10
N GLN A 368 11.72 4.23 21.75
CA GLN A 368 10.72 4.05 22.82
C GLN A 368 11.23 4.37 24.23
N ARG A 369 12.45 4.89 24.38
CA ARG A 369 12.96 5.43 25.66
C ARG A 369 13.21 6.93 25.55
N TYR A 370 12.15 7.72 25.60
CA TYR A 370 12.22 9.02 26.24
C TYR A 370 11.57 8.90 27.62
N PRO A 371 12.32 9.07 28.72
CA PRO A 371 11.70 9.37 30.00
C PRO A 371 11.14 10.79 29.92
N LEU A 372 9.84 10.93 30.16
CA LEU A 372 9.27 12.16 30.66
C LEU A 372 9.84 12.37 32.07
N GLN A 373 10.76 13.32 32.19
CA GLN A 373 11.15 14.02 33.42
C GLN A 373 11.61 15.40 32.91
N GLY A 374 11.21 16.54 33.42
CA GLY A 374 10.31 16.96 34.49
C GLY A 374 10.30 18.49 34.39
#